data_AF-A0A7R6PNV7-F1
#
_entry.id   AF-A0A7R6PNV7-F1
#
_cell.length_a   1.000
_cell.length_b   1.000
_cell.length_c   1.000
_cell.angle_alpha   90.00
_cell.angle_beta   90.00
_cell.angle_gamma   90.00
#
_symmetry.space_group_name_H-M   'P 1'
#
loop_
_entity.id
_entity.type
_entity.pdbx_description
1 polymer ?
#
loop_
_entity_poly.entity_id
_entity_poly.type
_entity_poly.pdbx_seq_one_letter_code
_entity_poly.pdbx_strand_id
1 'polypeptide(L)'
;MKFMKILAIVLFCSFLGFSLESGVLNGKMPVVKGKAPVHTTKYFVVHGDIVNGKVVVNAPISSKNPIIVLLGEKADSVYMDSVYKLMARGFHTPELENMEVPGMGTRVDGKNLTTGYHTFVFNVKSAKRSAVDVVISEPDSPIALKVVAEPLSVRVGDTVTIKADLGDNVSSIKTMVKAVIKGGEIVYLKDDGEYPDEVKGDGIFTASIIADTDEPFKPEMVKVEAIGVTKDGTPFMRDATASFMVTNPTTFIDGGVVEQGGSIVVPLAAAQGKYRVEIIFGNEDRALAYVRDDVELNGNSKNVVLPRPVEAFAANRAIVRVLNMETLGVEAEEEIFVHQFKDFDEDRFLLKQKRMQKPILPKSKIDAAKKYGDNPSNSEIK
;
A
#
# COMPACT_ATOMS: atom_id res chain seq x y z
N MET A 1 20.94 28.24 -62.11
CA MET A 1 22.25 27.64 -61.77
C MET A 1 22.85 28.50 -60.65
N LYS A 2 23.14 28.08 -59.43
CA LYS A 2 23.48 26.77 -58.85
C LYS A 2 22.92 26.71 -57.41
N PHE A 3 22.45 25.52 -57.04
CA PHE A 3 22.16 25.11 -55.67
C PHE A 3 23.42 25.18 -54.80
N MET A 4 23.32 25.69 -53.57
CA MET A 4 24.31 25.44 -52.52
C MET A 4 23.62 24.76 -51.35
N LYS A 5 23.89 23.47 -51.22
CA LYS A 5 23.43 22.57 -50.17
C LYS A 5 24.03 23.02 -48.84
N ILE A 6 23.20 23.42 -47.89
CA ILE A 6 23.58 23.40 -46.47
C ILE A 6 23.45 21.95 -46.03
N LEU A 7 24.60 21.30 -45.91
CA LEU A 7 24.77 19.95 -45.40
C LEU A 7 24.44 19.97 -43.91
N ALA A 8 23.22 19.58 -43.56
CA ALA A 8 22.88 19.21 -42.20
C ALA A 8 23.64 17.92 -41.87
N ILE A 9 24.66 18.04 -41.02
CA ILE A 9 25.27 16.88 -40.36
C ILE A 9 24.25 16.42 -39.32
N VAL A 10 23.30 15.60 -39.78
CA VAL A 10 22.54 14.70 -38.90
C VAL A 10 23.49 13.56 -38.60
N LEU A 11 24.15 13.64 -37.44
CA LEU A 11 24.91 12.53 -36.90
C LEU A 11 23.88 11.46 -36.48
N PHE A 12 23.61 10.53 -37.39
CA PHE A 12 22.77 9.37 -37.17
C PHE A 12 23.59 8.36 -36.36
N CYS A 13 23.64 8.53 -35.03
CA CYS A 13 24.11 7.49 -34.11
C CYS A 13 22.97 6.48 -33.89
N SER A 14 22.73 5.64 -34.88
CA SER A 14 21.98 4.40 -34.70
C SER A 14 23.00 3.29 -34.45
N PHE A 15 23.11 2.76 -33.23
CA PHE A 15 23.42 1.35 -32.88
C PHE A 15 23.59 1.23 -31.36
N LEU A 16 22.94 0.22 -30.77
CA LEU A 16 22.74 -0.12 -29.35
C LEU A 16 21.51 0.56 -28.73
N GLY A 17 20.51 -0.26 -28.39
CA GLY A 17 19.22 0.13 -27.83
C GLY A 17 19.35 0.67 -26.42
N PHE A 18 19.77 1.93 -26.30
CA PHE A 18 19.70 2.66 -25.04
C PHE A 18 18.24 2.87 -24.66
N SER A 19 17.83 2.27 -23.53
CA SER A 19 16.52 2.48 -22.91
C SER A 19 16.56 3.65 -21.93
N LEU A 20 17.50 4.60 -22.14
CA LEU A 20 17.67 5.74 -21.27
C LEU A 20 16.48 6.68 -21.43
N GLU A 21 15.72 6.83 -20.35
CA GLU A 21 14.54 7.69 -20.29
C GLU A 21 14.69 8.68 -19.14
N SER A 22 14.28 9.92 -19.37
CA SER A 22 14.29 10.97 -18.35
C SER A 22 13.03 11.82 -18.46
N GLY A 23 12.57 12.37 -17.34
CA GLY A 23 11.42 13.26 -17.34
C GLY A 23 11.33 14.12 -16.10
N VAL A 24 10.41 15.08 -16.15
CA VAL A 24 10.11 16.02 -15.05
C VAL A 24 9.05 15.42 -14.15
N LEU A 25 9.25 15.56 -12.84
CA LEU A 25 8.27 15.19 -11.83
C LEU A 25 7.65 16.44 -11.20
N ASN A 26 6.41 16.28 -10.76
CA ASN A 26 5.73 17.31 -9.99
C ASN A 26 4.94 16.61 -8.88
N GLY A 27 5.61 16.37 -7.76
CA GLY A 27 5.04 15.65 -6.62
C GLY A 27 5.99 15.66 -5.43
N LYS A 28 5.56 15.03 -4.34
CA LYS A 28 6.40 14.85 -3.17
C LYS A 28 7.57 13.93 -3.52
N MET A 29 8.72 14.22 -2.93
CA MET A 29 9.85 13.30 -3.01
C MET A 29 9.46 11.96 -2.36
N PRO A 30 9.73 10.80 -2.99
CA PRO A 30 9.51 9.53 -2.33
C PRO A 30 10.39 9.42 -1.08
N VAL A 31 9.97 8.55 -0.15
CA VAL A 31 10.76 8.18 1.03
C VAL A 31 11.24 6.76 0.80
N VAL A 32 12.52 6.50 1.09
CA VAL A 32 13.11 5.15 1.05
C VAL A 32 12.32 4.24 2.00
N LYS A 33 12.04 3.01 1.59
CA LYS A 33 11.22 2.04 2.34
C LYS A 33 9.89 2.66 2.76
N GLY A 34 9.11 3.08 1.74
CA GLY A 34 7.88 3.85 1.90
C GLY A 34 6.97 3.42 3.04
N LYS A 35 6.22 4.38 3.60
CA LYS A 35 5.28 4.11 4.69
C LYS A 35 4.23 3.11 4.24
N ALA A 36 4.01 2.08 5.04
CA ALA A 36 2.96 1.11 4.79
C ALA A 36 1.58 1.74 5.03
N PRO A 37 0.55 1.29 4.30
CA PRO A 37 -0.80 1.77 4.51
C PRO A 37 -1.28 1.36 5.91
N VAL A 38 -1.91 2.31 6.60
CA VAL A 38 -2.55 2.05 7.89
C VAL A 38 -3.97 1.56 7.64
N HIS A 39 -4.28 0.36 8.08
CA HIS A 39 -5.62 -0.22 8.00
C HIS A 39 -6.36 0.02 9.31
N THR A 40 -7.57 0.59 9.25
CA THR A 40 -8.39 0.87 10.44
C THR A 40 -9.67 0.07 10.37
N THR A 41 -10.01 -0.66 11.44
CA THR A 41 -11.24 -1.45 11.52
C THR A 41 -11.96 -1.25 12.85
N LYS A 42 -13.29 -1.47 12.80
CA LYS A 42 -14.16 -1.60 13.98
C LYS A 42 -15.00 -2.87 13.90
N TYR A 43 -14.48 -3.90 13.25
CA TYR A 43 -15.13 -5.19 13.13
C TYR A 43 -14.22 -6.30 13.62
N PHE A 44 -14.79 -7.47 13.81
CA PHE A 44 -14.09 -8.72 14.05
C PHE A 44 -14.84 -9.90 13.43
N VAL A 45 -14.16 -11.02 13.28
CA VAL A 45 -14.71 -12.25 12.72
C VAL A 45 -14.64 -13.36 13.75
N VAL A 46 -15.78 -14.00 14.00
CA VAL A 46 -15.88 -15.18 14.85
C VAL A 46 -16.19 -16.39 13.99
N HIS A 47 -15.37 -17.43 14.10
CA HIS A 47 -15.63 -18.70 13.45
C HIS A 47 -16.64 -19.53 14.25
N GLY A 48 -17.62 -20.12 13.58
CA GLY A 48 -18.66 -20.94 14.20
C GLY A 48 -18.96 -22.20 13.42
N ASP A 49 -18.90 -23.34 14.11
CA ASP A 49 -19.33 -24.63 13.55
C ASP A 49 -20.85 -24.70 13.42
N ILE A 50 -21.31 -25.42 12.40
CA ILE A 50 -22.71 -25.74 12.20
C ILE A 50 -23.00 -27.11 12.81
N VAL A 51 -23.68 -27.12 13.95
CA VAL A 51 -24.05 -28.34 14.67
C VAL A 51 -25.58 -28.43 14.74
N ASN A 52 -26.14 -29.49 14.17
CA ASN A 52 -27.60 -29.72 14.13
C ASN A 52 -28.39 -28.52 13.57
N GLY A 53 -27.87 -27.90 12.50
CA GLY A 53 -28.48 -26.74 11.87
C GLY A 53 -28.43 -25.47 12.71
N LYS A 54 -27.48 -25.36 13.64
CA LYS A 54 -27.25 -24.17 14.46
C LYS A 54 -25.80 -23.74 14.44
N VAL A 55 -25.60 -22.43 14.44
CA VAL A 55 -24.30 -21.78 14.70
C VAL A 55 -24.43 -21.02 16.00
N VAL A 56 -23.55 -21.28 16.96
CA VAL A 56 -23.51 -20.59 18.24
C VAL A 56 -22.20 -19.85 18.34
N VAL A 57 -22.26 -18.52 18.45
CA VAL A 57 -21.06 -17.67 18.62
C VAL A 57 -21.20 -16.81 19.86
N ASN A 58 -20.12 -16.75 20.64
CA ASN A 58 -20.00 -15.83 21.76
C ASN A 58 -19.18 -14.63 21.29
N ALA A 59 -19.72 -13.43 21.46
CA ALA A 59 -19.06 -12.22 20.96
C ALA A 59 -19.09 -11.09 21.98
N PRO A 60 -17.95 -10.42 22.21
CA PRO A 60 -17.91 -9.19 22.99
C PRO A 60 -18.43 -8.03 22.14
N ILE A 61 -19.48 -7.36 22.62
CA ILE A 61 -20.06 -6.16 22.01
C ILE A 61 -19.60 -4.95 22.84
N SER A 62 -18.91 -4.03 22.17
CA SER A 62 -18.34 -2.81 22.75
C SER A 62 -19.15 -1.55 22.42
N SER A 63 -20.12 -1.62 21.50
CA SER A 63 -20.98 -0.49 21.15
C SER A 63 -22.47 -0.85 21.07
N LYS A 64 -23.31 0.18 21.06
CA LYS A 64 -24.72 0.01 20.68
C LYS A 64 -24.80 -0.25 19.17
N ASN A 65 -25.88 -0.90 18.76
CA ASN A 65 -26.27 -1.08 17.35
C ASN A 65 -25.22 -1.76 16.45
N PRO A 66 -24.53 -2.84 16.87
CA PRO A 66 -23.62 -3.55 15.98
C PRO A 66 -24.39 -4.17 14.80
N ILE A 67 -23.71 -4.32 13.68
CA ILE A 67 -24.21 -5.04 12.51
C ILE A 67 -23.57 -6.42 12.53
N ILE A 68 -24.40 -7.46 12.55
CA ILE A 68 -23.96 -8.84 12.64
C ILE A 68 -24.29 -9.53 11.32
N VAL A 69 -23.31 -10.21 10.73
CA VAL A 69 -23.40 -10.76 9.39
C VAL A 69 -22.90 -12.21 9.38
N LEU A 70 -23.80 -13.15 9.12
CA LEU A 70 -23.48 -14.55 8.87
C LEU A 70 -23.10 -14.74 7.40
N LEU A 71 -21.91 -15.28 7.14
CA LEU A 71 -21.37 -15.38 5.78
C LEU A 71 -21.64 -16.75 5.14
N GLY A 72 -22.07 -16.74 3.88
CA GLY A 72 -22.23 -17.94 3.06
C GLY A 72 -23.48 -18.79 3.36
N GLU A 73 -24.23 -18.47 4.41
CA GLU A 73 -25.43 -19.20 4.83
C GLU A 73 -26.62 -18.28 5.11
N LYS A 74 -27.82 -18.81 4.89
CA LYS A 74 -29.08 -18.13 5.22
C LYS A 74 -29.64 -18.70 6.51
N ALA A 75 -29.79 -17.87 7.52
CA ALA A 75 -30.44 -18.23 8.78
C ALA A 75 -31.95 -17.96 8.69
N ASP A 76 -32.74 -18.93 9.14
CA ASP A 76 -34.19 -18.82 9.26
C ASP A 76 -34.60 -17.92 10.43
N SER A 77 -33.76 -17.90 11.47
CA SER A 77 -33.93 -17.05 12.65
C SER A 77 -32.60 -16.88 13.38
N VAL A 78 -32.48 -15.76 14.08
CA VAL A 78 -31.33 -15.44 14.91
C VAL A 78 -31.82 -15.05 16.29
N TYR A 79 -31.21 -15.61 17.32
CA TYR A 79 -31.51 -15.32 18.72
C TYR A 79 -30.27 -14.79 19.41
N MET A 80 -30.46 -13.81 20.30
CA MET A 80 -29.45 -13.38 21.25
C MET A 80 -29.77 -13.95 22.63
N ASP A 81 -28.75 -14.47 23.31
CA ASP A 81 -28.77 -15.03 24.66
C ASP A 81 -29.88 -16.07 24.83
N SER A 82 -30.22 -16.75 23.73
CA SER A 82 -31.34 -17.70 23.60
C SER A 82 -32.73 -17.15 23.92
N VAL A 83 -32.89 -15.84 24.12
CA VAL A 83 -34.13 -15.20 24.56
C VAL A 83 -34.68 -14.22 23.52
N TYR A 84 -33.82 -13.37 22.98
CA TYR A 84 -34.26 -12.25 22.15
C TYR A 84 -34.15 -12.60 20.67
N LYS A 85 -35.30 -12.73 19.99
CA LYS A 85 -35.32 -12.94 18.54
C LYS A 85 -34.95 -11.65 17.82
N LEU A 86 -33.92 -11.71 17.00
CA LEU A 86 -33.45 -10.59 16.18
C LEU A 86 -34.05 -10.64 14.77
N MET A 87 -34.20 -9.47 14.16
CA MET A 87 -34.70 -9.34 12.79
C MET A 87 -33.59 -9.68 11.79
N ALA A 88 -33.71 -10.84 11.15
CA ALA A 88 -32.79 -11.32 10.13
C ALA A 88 -33.24 -10.92 8.72
N ARG A 89 -32.30 -10.43 7.90
CA ARG A 89 -32.51 -10.08 6.50
C ARG A 89 -31.47 -10.81 5.64
N GLY A 90 -31.90 -11.50 4.60
CA GLY A 90 -30.98 -12.06 3.62
C GLY A 90 -30.35 -10.96 2.77
N PHE A 91 -29.09 -11.13 2.37
CA PHE A 91 -28.41 -10.24 1.42
C PHE A 91 -27.65 -11.06 0.37
N HIS A 92 -27.32 -10.43 -0.76
CA HIS A 92 -26.48 -10.99 -1.83
C HIS A 92 -25.05 -10.41 -1.84
N THR A 93 -24.91 -9.20 -1.30
CA THR A 93 -23.65 -8.54 -0.97
C THR A 93 -23.96 -7.64 0.23
N PRO A 94 -23.29 -7.78 1.37
CA PRO A 94 -23.58 -6.94 2.51
C PRO A 94 -22.92 -5.58 2.26
N GLU A 95 -23.68 -4.49 2.35
CA GLU A 95 -23.12 -3.14 2.43
C GLU A 95 -22.47 -2.98 3.81
N LEU A 96 -21.26 -3.52 3.96
CA LEU A 96 -20.32 -3.14 5.00
C LEU A 96 -19.33 -2.20 4.32
N GLU A 97 -19.33 -0.92 4.72
CA GLU A 97 -18.60 0.18 4.05
C GLU A 97 -17.11 -0.12 3.78
N ASN A 98 -16.51 -1.12 4.43
CA ASN A 98 -15.09 -1.46 4.32
C ASN A 98 -14.80 -2.97 4.24
N MET A 99 -15.78 -3.81 3.88
CA MET A 99 -15.56 -5.25 3.72
C MET A 99 -16.24 -5.77 2.46
N GLU A 100 -15.44 -6.13 1.45
CA GLU A 100 -15.93 -6.96 0.35
C GLU A 100 -16.16 -8.37 0.90
N VAL A 101 -17.42 -8.65 1.25
CA VAL A 101 -17.78 -10.00 1.65
C VAL A 101 -18.43 -10.71 0.47
N PRO A 102 -17.77 -11.72 -0.13
CA PRO A 102 -18.31 -12.39 -1.29
C PRO A 102 -19.55 -13.22 -0.90
N GLY A 103 -20.66 -12.96 -1.58
CA GLY A 103 -21.79 -13.86 -1.67
C GLY A 103 -22.97 -13.60 -0.72
N MET A 104 -23.89 -14.58 -0.72
CA MET A 104 -25.13 -14.55 0.02
C MET A 104 -24.90 -14.79 1.52
N GLY A 105 -25.69 -14.14 2.38
CA GLY A 105 -25.65 -14.37 3.81
C GLY A 105 -26.87 -13.82 4.56
N THR A 106 -26.74 -13.73 5.88
CA THR A 106 -27.78 -13.18 6.77
C THR A 106 -27.27 -12.01 7.57
N ARG A 107 -27.92 -10.85 7.42
CA ARG A 107 -27.64 -9.65 8.20
C ARG A 107 -28.65 -9.52 9.34
N VAL A 108 -28.15 -9.09 10.48
CA VAL A 108 -28.93 -8.76 11.67
C VAL A 108 -28.47 -7.41 12.19
N ASP A 109 -29.41 -6.48 12.31
CA ASP A 109 -29.14 -5.18 12.94
C ASP A 109 -29.33 -5.33 14.46
N GLY A 110 -28.26 -5.15 15.21
CA GLY A 110 -28.19 -5.26 16.66
C GLY A 110 -28.80 -4.07 17.42
N LYS A 111 -29.95 -3.57 16.94
CA LYS A 111 -30.58 -2.37 17.50
C LYS A 111 -30.88 -2.59 18.99
N ASN A 112 -30.46 -1.65 19.83
CA ASN A 112 -30.62 -1.68 21.30
C ASN A 112 -29.86 -2.80 22.03
N LEU A 113 -28.84 -3.40 21.42
CA LEU A 113 -27.92 -4.26 22.16
C LEU A 113 -27.16 -3.46 23.23
N THR A 114 -27.00 -4.08 24.39
CA THR A 114 -26.11 -3.60 25.45
C THR A 114 -24.66 -3.94 25.12
N THR A 115 -23.72 -3.29 25.79
CA THR A 115 -22.32 -3.72 25.75
C THR A 115 -22.13 -4.93 26.68
N GLY A 116 -21.14 -5.78 26.38
CA GLY A 116 -20.87 -7.00 27.13
C GLY A 116 -20.72 -8.23 26.25
N TYR A 117 -20.64 -9.41 26.86
CA TYR A 117 -20.63 -10.68 26.14
C TYR A 117 -22.05 -11.12 25.82
N HIS A 118 -22.29 -11.42 24.55
CA HIS A 118 -23.56 -11.94 24.06
C HIS A 118 -23.36 -13.25 23.30
N THR A 119 -24.33 -14.15 23.45
CA THR A 119 -24.41 -15.40 22.66
C THR A 119 -25.36 -15.19 21.50
N PHE A 120 -24.91 -15.36 20.27
CA PHE A 120 -25.77 -15.37 19.09
C PHE A 120 -25.99 -16.80 18.61
N VAL A 121 -27.25 -17.16 18.38
CA VAL A 121 -27.67 -18.46 17.87
C VAL A 121 -28.36 -18.27 16.54
N PHE A 122 -27.70 -18.69 15.45
CA PHE A 122 -28.26 -18.69 14.11
C PHE A 122 -28.82 -20.06 13.79
N ASN A 123 -30.10 -20.15 13.42
CA ASN A 123 -30.72 -21.39 12.96
C ASN A 123 -30.59 -21.46 11.44
N VAL A 124 -29.78 -22.39 10.95
CA VAL A 124 -29.42 -22.64 9.54
C VAL A 124 -29.85 -24.05 9.15
N LYS A 125 -31.17 -24.27 8.97
CA LYS A 125 -31.72 -25.63 8.76
C LYS A 125 -31.25 -26.33 7.48
N SER A 126 -30.88 -25.56 6.45
CA SER A 126 -30.42 -26.06 5.16
C SER A 126 -28.97 -25.65 4.88
N ALA A 127 -28.11 -25.83 5.88
CA ALA A 127 -26.69 -25.52 5.78
C ALA A 127 -26.02 -26.28 4.64
N LYS A 128 -25.22 -25.57 3.84
CA LYS A 128 -24.38 -26.13 2.78
C LYS A 128 -22.94 -26.33 3.24
N ARG A 129 -22.55 -25.70 4.34
CA ARG A 129 -21.21 -25.75 4.94
C ARG A 129 -21.25 -26.42 6.32
N SER A 130 -20.11 -26.92 6.76
CA SER A 130 -19.91 -27.44 8.13
C SER A 130 -19.56 -26.35 9.13
N ALA A 131 -19.07 -25.20 8.66
CA ALA A 131 -18.70 -24.05 9.46
C ALA A 131 -18.84 -22.75 8.66
N VAL A 132 -18.95 -21.64 9.38
CA VAL A 132 -19.17 -20.31 8.83
C VAL A 132 -18.48 -19.25 9.66
N ASP A 133 -18.27 -18.10 9.04
CA ASP A 133 -17.77 -16.91 9.71
C ASP A 133 -18.94 -15.97 10.03
N VAL A 134 -18.91 -15.40 11.23
CA VAL A 134 -19.81 -14.35 11.69
C VAL A 134 -19.00 -13.08 11.84
N VAL A 135 -19.28 -12.09 10.98
CA VAL A 135 -18.67 -10.77 11.04
C VAL A 135 -19.53 -9.87 11.92
N ILE A 136 -18.90 -9.19 12.87
CA ILE A 136 -19.56 -8.24 13.75
C ILE A 136 -18.89 -6.88 13.55
N SER A 137 -19.64 -5.92 13.04
CA SER A 137 -19.19 -4.54 12.78
C SER A 137 -19.81 -3.60 13.80
N GLU A 138 -18.98 -2.79 14.45
CA GLU A 138 -19.36 -1.87 15.53
C GLU A 138 -19.00 -0.42 15.17
N PRO A 139 -19.69 0.21 14.20
CA PRO A 139 -19.32 1.54 13.69
C PRO A 139 -19.28 2.61 14.79
N ASP A 140 -20.18 2.49 15.77
CA ASP A 140 -20.31 3.39 16.92
C ASP A 140 -19.33 3.07 18.06
N SER A 141 -18.47 2.05 17.91
CA SER A 141 -17.55 1.70 18.99
C SER A 141 -16.49 2.78 19.23
N PRO A 142 -16.17 3.08 20.49
CA PRO A 142 -15.05 3.95 20.84
C PRO A 142 -13.69 3.30 20.53
N ILE A 143 -13.63 1.98 20.30
CA ILE A 143 -12.39 1.26 20.03
C ILE A 143 -12.32 0.89 18.55
N ALA A 144 -11.24 1.33 17.91
CA ALA A 144 -10.84 0.92 16.57
C ALA A 144 -9.45 0.30 16.63
N LEU A 145 -9.20 -0.69 15.79
CA LEU A 145 -7.87 -1.28 15.63
C LEU A 145 -7.23 -0.69 14.38
N LYS A 146 -6.10 0.00 14.55
CA LYS A 146 -5.26 0.46 13.45
C LYS A 146 -4.04 -0.44 13.35
N VAL A 147 -3.77 -1.00 12.17
CA VAL A 147 -2.65 -1.90 11.95
C VAL A 147 -1.80 -1.45 10.79
N VAL A 148 -0.49 -1.57 10.97
CA VAL A 148 0.50 -1.34 9.93
C VAL A 148 1.64 -2.35 10.10
N ALA A 149 2.19 -2.82 8.97
CA ALA A 149 3.40 -3.62 8.93
C ALA A 149 4.48 -2.79 8.21
N GLU A 150 5.51 -2.37 8.94
CA GLU A 150 6.54 -1.46 8.45
C GLU A 150 7.92 -2.12 8.40
N PRO A 151 8.72 -1.85 7.35
CA PRO A 151 8.39 -1.03 6.18
C PRO A 151 7.49 -1.79 5.18
N LEU A 152 6.87 -1.06 4.23
CA LEU A 152 5.98 -1.64 3.23
C LEU A 152 6.64 -2.68 2.32
N SER A 153 7.95 -2.58 2.14
CA SER A 153 8.73 -3.49 1.31
C SER A 153 10.05 -3.81 2.00
N VAL A 154 10.37 -5.09 2.01
CA VAL A 154 11.57 -5.65 2.65
C VAL A 154 12.19 -6.74 1.78
N ARG A 155 13.43 -7.10 2.09
CA ARG A 155 14.07 -8.29 1.53
C ARG A 155 13.90 -9.47 2.48
N VAL A 156 14.05 -10.68 1.96
CA VAL A 156 14.20 -11.88 2.81
C VAL A 156 15.35 -11.64 3.81
N GLY A 157 15.08 -11.90 5.08
CA GLY A 157 16.02 -11.69 6.19
C GLY A 157 15.97 -10.29 6.82
N ASP A 158 15.31 -9.31 6.20
CA ASP A 158 15.08 -8.00 6.83
C ASP A 158 13.99 -8.09 7.91
N THR A 159 14.08 -7.22 8.92
CA THR A 159 13.07 -7.10 9.97
C THR A 159 11.86 -6.31 9.50
N VAL A 160 10.66 -6.80 9.84
CA VAL A 160 9.38 -6.09 9.71
C VAL A 160 8.80 -5.88 11.11
N THR A 161 8.39 -4.66 11.41
CA THR A 161 7.68 -4.30 12.63
C THR A 161 6.18 -4.26 12.35
N ILE A 162 5.42 -5.08 13.07
CA ILE A 162 3.96 -5.03 13.09
C ILE A 162 3.56 -4.12 14.24
N LYS A 163 2.74 -3.10 13.96
CA LYS A 163 2.17 -2.20 14.96
C LYS A 163 0.65 -2.29 14.95
N ALA A 164 0.06 -2.36 16.13
CA ALA A 164 -1.38 -2.42 16.36
C ALA A 164 -1.77 -1.35 17.40
N ASP A 165 -2.38 -0.26 16.94
CA ASP A 165 -2.84 0.86 17.75
C ASP A 165 -4.34 0.68 18.06
N LEU A 166 -4.64 0.56 19.36
CA LEU A 166 -5.99 0.51 19.92
C LEU A 166 -6.38 1.79 20.68
N GLY A 167 -5.43 2.74 20.79
CA GLY A 167 -5.52 3.99 21.54
C GLY A 167 -5.54 3.83 23.06
N ASP A 168 -5.41 4.96 23.76
CA ASP A 168 -5.28 5.01 25.23
C ASP A 168 -6.48 4.48 26.03
N ASN A 169 -7.61 4.14 25.40
CA ASN A 169 -8.82 3.72 26.11
C ASN A 169 -8.83 2.23 26.49
N VAL A 170 -7.85 1.45 26.03
CA VAL A 170 -7.72 0.03 26.36
C VAL A 170 -6.89 -0.20 27.62
N SER A 171 -7.13 -1.32 28.30
CA SER A 171 -6.27 -1.78 29.40
C SER A 171 -5.18 -2.69 28.83
N SER A 172 -3.94 -2.22 28.73
CA SER A 172 -2.83 -3.01 28.18
C SER A 172 -2.62 -4.35 28.89
N ILE A 173 -2.74 -4.36 30.23
CA ILE A 173 -2.62 -5.58 31.06
C ILE A 173 -3.67 -6.64 30.73
N LYS A 174 -4.86 -6.22 30.30
CA LYS A 174 -5.99 -7.13 30.02
C LYS A 174 -6.32 -7.24 28.54
N THR A 175 -5.38 -6.83 27.68
CA THR A 175 -5.52 -6.89 26.23
C THR A 175 -4.48 -7.84 25.67
N MET A 176 -4.92 -8.76 24.84
CA MET A 176 -4.08 -9.66 24.08
C MET A 176 -4.19 -9.26 22.62
N VAL A 177 -3.06 -8.93 22.01
CA VAL A 177 -2.94 -8.68 20.57
C VAL A 177 -2.02 -9.73 19.98
N LYS A 178 -2.49 -10.42 18.95
CA LYS A 178 -1.68 -11.39 18.21
C LYS A 178 -1.77 -11.13 16.71
N ALA A 179 -0.68 -11.40 16.02
CA ALA A 179 -0.61 -11.45 14.57
C ALA A 179 -0.49 -12.92 14.13
N VAL A 180 -1.28 -13.29 13.14
CA VAL A 180 -1.16 -14.55 12.40
C VAL A 180 -0.50 -14.21 11.06
N ILE A 181 0.66 -14.81 10.83
CA ILE A 181 1.46 -14.62 9.62
C ILE A 181 1.45 -15.90 8.78
N LYS A 182 2.30 -15.93 7.74
CA LYS A 182 2.43 -17.06 6.80
C LYS A 182 2.57 -18.41 7.55
N GLY A 183 1.92 -19.44 7.03
CA GLY A 183 1.95 -20.78 7.63
C GLY A 183 1.15 -20.94 8.93
N GLY A 184 0.46 -19.89 9.39
CA GLY A 184 -0.29 -19.91 10.65
C GLY A 184 0.57 -19.66 11.89
N GLU A 185 1.80 -19.19 11.71
CA GLU A 185 2.64 -18.75 12.83
C GLU A 185 1.96 -17.59 13.57
N ILE A 186 2.05 -17.63 14.91
CA ILE A 186 1.42 -16.66 15.80
C ILE A 186 2.49 -15.87 16.53
N VAL A 187 2.44 -14.55 16.40
CA VAL A 187 3.31 -13.61 17.11
C VAL A 187 2.46 -12.75 18.03
N TYR A 188 2.85 -12.66 19.30
CA TYR A 188 2.15 -11.80 20.26
C TYR A 188 2.78 -10.41 20.27
N LEU A 189 1.94 -9.39 20.10
CA LEU A 189 2.37 -8.00 20.14
C LEU A 189 2.27 -7.48 21.58
N LYS A 190 3.21 -6.61 21.96
CA LYS A 190 3.34 -6.10 23.34
C LYS A 190 3.35 -4.58 23.38
N ASP A 191 2.81 -4.07 24.48
CA ASP A 191 2.80 -2.66 24.88
C ASP A 191 3.54 -2.59 26.24
N ASP A 192 4.87 -2.72 26.18
CA ASP A 192 5.76 -2.94 27.33
C ASP A 192 6.92 -1.94 27.43
N GLY A 193 7.08 -1.05 26.44
CA GLY A 193 8.15 -0.08 26.29
C GLY A 193 9.50 -0.69 25.88
N GLU A 194 9.53 -1.98 25.49
CA GLU A 194 10.72 -2.64 24.95
C GLU A 194 10.69 -2.62 23.42
N TYR A 195 11.83 -2.35 22.78
CA TYR A 195 11.93 -2.30 21.32
C TYR A 195 11.26 -3.53 20.65
N PRO A 196 10.39 -3.35 19.64
CA PRO A 196 10.13 -2.11 18.89
C PRO A 196 9.06 -1.19 19.48
N ASP A 197 8.57 -1.44 20.69
CA ASP A 197 7.71 -0.54 21.42
C ASP A 197 8.53 0.60 22.07
N GLU A 198 8.00 1.82 21.99
CA GLU A 198 8.69 3.03 22.47
C GLU A 198 8.14 3.50 23.82
N VAL A 199 6.84 3.29 24.09
CA VAL A 199 6.16 3.85 25.26
C VAL A 199 5.19 2.85 25.86
N LYS A 200 5.54 2.33 27.03
CA LYS A 200 4.67 1.43 27.78
C LYS A 200 3.34 2.07 28.18
N GLY A 201 2.25 1.39 27.86
CA GLY A 201 0.89 1.66 28.26
C GLY A 201 0.15 2.68 27.39
N ASP A 202 0.65 2.99 26.20
CA ASP A 202 0.03 3.93 25.26
C ASP A 202 -1.02 3.27 24.34
N GLY A 203 -1.23 1.96 24.49
CA GLY A 203 -2.18 1.20 23.68
C GLY A 203 -1.69 0.87 22.27
N ILE A 204 -0.39 1.08 21.99
CA ILE A 204 0.29 0.65 20.77
C ILE A 204 1.04 -0.65 21.06
N PHE A 205 0.56 -1.74 20.48
CA PHE A 205 1.18 -3.05 20.62
C PHE A 205 2.09 -3.28 19.42
N THR A 206 3.31 -3.76 19.67
CA THR A 206 4.29 -3.99 18.60
C THR A 206 4.93 -5.38 18.68
N ALA A 207 5.40 -5.86 17.53
CA ALA A 207 6.26 -7.04 17.42
C ALA A 207 7.18 -6.90 16.19
N SER A 208 8.33 -7.56 16.25
CA SER A 208 9.21 -7.72 15.09
C SER A 208 9.16 -9.14 14.55
N ILE A 209 9.17 -9.28 13.24
CA ILE A 209 9.33 -10.56 12.53
C ILE A 209 10.47 -10.43 11.53
N ILE A 210 11.06 -11.56 11.14
CA ILE A 210 12.01 -11.61 10.02
C ILE A 210 11.25 -12.02 8.77
N ALA A 211 11.37 -11.21 7.71
CA ALA A 211 10.68 -11.47 6.46
C ALA A 211 11.22 -12.73 5.77
N ASP A 212 10.32 -13.60 5.32
CA ASP A 212 10.66 -14.85 4.66
C ASP A 212 9.61 -15.24 3.62
N THR A 213 10.04 -15.44 2.38
CA THR A 213 9.15 -15.83 1.29
C THR A 213 9.68 -16.99 0.46
N ASP A 214 8.77 -17.90 0.10
CA ASP A 214 9.00 -18.95 -0.88
C ASP A 214 8.54 -18.53 -2.29
N GLU A 215 7.72 -17.47 -2.35
CA GLU A 215 7.11 -16.96 -3.59
C GLU A 215 7.60 -15.52 -3.83
N PRO A 216 8.31 -15.25 -4.93
CA PRO A 216 8.71 -13.88 -5.24
C PRO A 216 7.47 -13.03 -5.55
N PHE A 217 7.44 -11.81 -5.00
CA PHE A 217 6.49 -10.74 -5.37
C PHE A 217 5.01 -11.00 -5.06
N LYS A 218 4.73 -11.63 -3.91
CA LYS A 218 3.38 -11.70 -3.34
C LYS A 218 3.33 -10.90 -2.04
N PRO A 219 2.26 -10.13 -1.78
CA PRO A 219 2.10 -9.48 -0.49
C PRO A 219 1.97 -10.53 0.60
N GLU A 220 2.78 -10.39 1.63
CA GLU A 220 2.62 -11.15 2.86
C GLU A 220 1.52 -10.50 3.69
N MET A 221 0.50 -11.30 4.00
CA MET A 221 -0.66 -10.85 4.75
C MET A 221 -0.44 -11.14 6.23
N VAL A 222 -0.65 -10.11 7.06
CA VAL A 222 -0.58 -10.20 8.51
C VAL A 222 -1.99 -9.97 9.05
N LYS A 223 -2.64 -11.02 9.54
CA LYS A 223 -3.94 -10.90 10.21
C LYS A 223 -3.70 -10.59 11.68
N VAL A 224 -4.17 -9.44 12.15
CA VAL A 224 -4.04 -9.05 13.55
C VAL A 224 -5.40 -9.17 14.23
N GLU A 225 -5.40 -9.84 15.38
CA GLU A 225 -6.56 -10.05 16.23
C GLU A 225 -6.26 -9.45 17.61
N ALA A 226 -7.15 -8.59 18.09
CA ALA A 226 -7.08 -7.98 19.41
C ALA A 226 -8.32 -8.36 20.22
N ILE A 227 -8.10 -8.84 21.44
CA ILE A 227 -9.16 -9.18 22.39
C ILE A 227 -8.80 -8.57 23.74
N GLY A 228 -9.74 -7.89 24.38
CA GLY A 228 -9.45 -7.31 25.69
C GLY A 228 -10.64 -6.64 26.34
N VAL A 229 -10.32 -5.76 27.28
CA VAL A 229 -11.29 -4.87 27.94
C VAL A 229 -10.79 -3.43 27.93
N THR A 230 -11.71 -2.50 27.77
CA THR A 230 -11.49 -1.07 27.95
C THR A 230 -11.21 -0.73 29.42
N LYS A 231 -10.75 0.49 29.68
CA LYS A 231 -10.51 0.99 31.05
C LYS A 231 -11.76 0.99 31.93
N ASP A 232 -12.95 1.12 31.35
CA ASP A 232 -14.24 1.03 32.07
C ASP A 232 -14.77 -0.41 32.23
N GLY A 233 -14.04 -1.41 31.73
CA GLY A 233 -14.37 -2.83 31.87
C GLY A 233 -15.21 -3.42 30.73
N THR A 234 -15.54 -2.64 29.69
CA THR A 234 -16.28 -3.14 28.52
C THR A 234 -15.41 -4.08 27.68
N PRO A 235 -15.86 -5.32 27.38
CA PRO A 235 -15.09 -6.23 26.54
C PRO A 235 -15.14 -5.83 25.06
N PHE A 236 -14.08 -6.13 24.32
CA PHE A 236 -14.01 -5.90 22.88
C PHE A 236 -13.21 -6.98 22.15
N MET A 237 -13.43 -7.07 20.83
CA MET A 237 -12.62 -7.85 19.89
C MET A 237 -12.47 -7.08 18.58
N ARG A 238 -11.29 -7.09 17.95
CA ARG A 238 -11.04 -6.43 16.67
C ARG A 238 -10.15 -7.28 15.79
N ASP A 239 -10.48 -7.32 14.51
CA ASP A 239 -9.64 -7.91 13.48
C ASP A 239 -9.24 -6.86 12.46
N ALA A 240 -7.99 -6.90 12.02
CA ALA A 240 -7.49 -6.12 10.92
C ALA A 240 -6.49 -6.93 10.11
N THR A 241 -6.19 -6.47 8.92
CA THR A 241 -5.16 -7.10 8.08
C THR A 241 -4.26 -6.01 7.54
N ALA A 242 -2.97 -6.20 7.70
CA ALA A 242 -1.94 -5.41 7.04
C ALA A 242 -1.19 -6.30 6.05
N SER A 243 -0.42 -5.66 5.18
CA SER A 243 0.44 -6.39 4.26
C SER A 243 1.74 -5.64 4.02
N PHE A 244 2.76 -6.41 3.67
CA PHE A 244 4.04 -5.90 3.22
C PHE A 244 4.55 -6.78 2.08
N MET A 245 5.44 -6.24 1.26
CA MET A 245 6.04 -6.95 0.14
C MET A 245 7.38 -7.53 0.56
N VAL A 246 7.58 -8.82 0.25
CA VAL A 246 8.87 -9.48 0.44
C VAL A 246 9.50 -9.77 -0.91
N THR A 247 10.76 -9.39 -1.03
CA THR A 247 11.58 -9.63 -2.22
C THR A 247 12.73 -10.55 -1.86
N ASN A 248 13.05 -11.50 -2.74
CA ASN A 248 14.28 -12.28 -2.64
C ASN A 248 15.26 -11.74 -3.68
N PRO A 249 16.13 -10.79 -3.28
CA PRO A 249 16.92 -10.06 -4.25
C PRO A 249 17.94 -10.97 -4.92
N THR A 250 18.03 -10.84 -6.24
CA THR A 250 19.01 -11.51 -7.09
C THR A 250 20.24 -10.64 -7.36
N THR A 251 20.14 -9.33 -7.09
CA THR A 251 21.24 -8.37 -7.22
C THR A 251 21.19 -7.32 -6.10
N PHE A 252 22.27 -6.55 -5.93
CA PHE A 252 22.34 -5.45 -4.97
C PHE A 252 23.31 -4.36 -5.45
N ILE A 253 23.32 -3.22 -4.76
CA ILE A 253 24.28 -2.13 -4.99
C ILE A 253 25.59 -2.48 -4.26
N ASP A 254 26.66 -2.74 -5.02
CA ASP A 254 27.95 -3.19 -4.50
C ASP A 254 28.90 -2.02 -4.27
N GLY A 255 29.14 -1.66 -3.01
CA GLY A 255 30.05 -0.56 -2.64
C GLY A 255 29.41 0.84 -2.64
N GLY A 256 28.09 0.94 -2.77
CA GLY A 256 27.31 2.18 -2.65
C GLY A 256 27.24 3.01 -3.94
N VAL A 257 26.33 3.97 -3.97
CA VAL A 257 26.13 4.84 -5.14
C VAL A 257 27.03 6.08 -5.07
N VAL A 258 27.62 6.48 -6.21
CA VAL A 258 28.53 7.63 -6.28
C VAL A 258 28.10 8.63 -7.36
N GLU A 259 28.15 9.94 -7.06
CA GLU A 259 28.05 11.00 -8.06
C GLU A 259 29.44 11.29 -8.68
N GLN A 260 29.55 11.17 -10.01
CA GLN A 260 30.78 11.43 -10.76
C GLN A 260 30.48 12.27 -12.00
N GLY A 261 31.03 13.50 -12.03
CA GLY A 261 30.95 14.36 -13.22
C GLY A 261 29.52 14.71 -13.65
N GLY A 262 28.60 14.86 -12.69
CA GLY A 262 27.17 15.13 -12.97
C GLY A 262 26.38 13.90 -13.43
N SER A 263 26.96 12.71 -13.35
CA SER A 263 26.26 11.43 -13.51
C SER A 263 26.25 10.68 -12.18
N ILE A 264 25.29 9.79 -12.02
CA ILE A 264 25.24 8.84 -10.91
C ILE A 264 25.71 7.48 -11.41
N VAL A 265 26.69 6.91 -10.70
CA VAL A 265 27.22 5.58 -10.96
C VAL A 265 26.64 4.62 -9.94
N VAL A 266 25.93 3.61 -10.44
CA VAL A 266 25.28 2.57 -9.65
C VAL A 266 26.00 1.25 -9.91
N PRO A 267 26.90 0.81 -9.01
CA PRO A 267 27.58 -0.47 -9.14
C PRO A 267 26.63 -1.62 -8.77
N LEU A 268 26.24 -2.42 -9.76
CA LEU A 268 25.41 -3.60 -9.55
C LEU A 268 26.27 -4.84 -9.36
N ALA A 269 25.95 -5.63 -8.34
CA ALA A 269 26.54 -6.94 -8.11
C ALA A 269 26.21 -7.93 -9.24
N ALA A 270 27.02 -8.98 -9.36
CA ALA A 270 26.82 -10.03 -10.35
C ALA A 270 25.47 -10.75 -10.15
N ALA A 271 24.66 -10.78 -11.21
CA ALA A 271 23.36 -11.41 -11.23
C ALA A 271 22.95 -11.83 -12.64
N GLN A 272 21.86 -12.57 -12.77
CA GLN A 272 21.27 -12.94 -14.07
C GLN A 272 19.85 -12.40 -14.17
N GLY A 273 19.54 -11.70 -15.26
CA GLY A 273 18.18 -11.22 -15.55
C GLY A 273 18.15 -9.78 -16.07
N LYS A 274 16.94 -9.25 -16.24
CA LYS A 274 16.71 -7.87 -16.66
C LYS A 274 16.32 -7.01 -15.47
N TYR A 275 16.98 -5.86 -15.34
CA TYR A 275 16.80 -4.90 -14.26
C TYR A 275 16.53 -3.51 -14.81
N ARG A 276 15.95 -2.64 -13.99
CA ARG A 276 15.83 -1.21 -14.24
C ARG A 276 16.50 -0.46 -13.11
N VAL A 277 17.42 0.43 -13.46
CA VAL A 277 17.97 1.39 -12.51
C VAL A 277 17.24 2.69 -12.73
N GLU A 278 16.51 3.15 -11.72
CA GLU A 278 15.77 4.41 -11.70
C GLU A 278 16.37 5.33 -10.65
N ILE A 279 16.56 6.60 -10.98
CA ILE A 279 17.02 7.63 -10.08
C ILE A 279 16.02 8.75 -10.07
N ILE A 280 15.49 9.06 -8.90
CA ILE A 280 14.57 10.17 -8.67
C ILE A 280 15.37 11.27 -7.97
N PHE A 281 15.44 12.44 -8.58
CA PHE A 281 16.12 13.61 -8.03
C PHE A 281 15.13 14.58 -7.41
N GLY A 282 15.51 15.17 -6.30
CA GLY A 282 14.67 16.18 -5.66
C GLY A 282 15.31 16.87 -4.48
N ASN A 283 14.45 17.56 -3.73
CA ASN A 283 14.75 18.19 -2.45
C ASN A 283 13.90 17.51 -1.36
N GLU A 284 13.97 17.97 -0.11
CA GLU A 284 13.26 17.37 1.03
C GLU A 284 11.77 17.10 0.74
N ASP A 285 11.06 18.08 0.16
CA ASP A 285 9.61 17.98 -0.02
C ASP A 285 9.16 17.67 -1.45
N ARG A 286 10.07 17.67 -2.44
CA ARG A 286 9.68 17.72 -3.84
C ARG A 286 10.59 16.91 -4.76
N ALA A 287 9.98 16.03 -5.55
CA ALA A 287 10.62 15.40 -6.69
C ALA A 287 10.65 16.37 -7.88
N LEU A 288 11.81 16.50 -8.52
CA LEU A 288 12.06 17.42 -9.63
C LEU A 288 12.12 16.71 -10.97
N ALA A 289 12.85 15.59 -11.02
CA ALA A 289 13.04 14.83 -12.24
C ALA A 289 13.41 13.38 -11.93
N TYR A 290 13.37 12.54 -12.95
CA TYR A 290 13.89 11.19 -12.90
C TYR A 290 14.74 10.89 -14.13
N VAL A 291 15.59 9.88 -13.99
CA VAL A 291 16.27 9.20 -15.10
C VAL A 291 16.21 7.70 -14.83
N ARG A 292 16.05 6.89 -15.86
CA ARG A 292 16.07 5.43 -15.75
C ARG A 292 16.73 4.78 -16.95
N ASP A 293 17.31 3.61 -16.73
CA ASP A 293 17.82 2.73 -17.78
C ASP A 293 17.50 1.27 -17.45
N ASP A 294 17.21 0.49 -18.49
CA ASP A 294 16.99 -0.95 -18.39
C ASP A 294 18.31 -1.67 -18.71
N VAL A 295 18.76 -2.55 -17.82
CA VAL A 295 20.03 -3.26 -17.92
C VAL A 295 19.83 -4.77 -17.84
N GLU A 296 20.47 -5.51 -18.73
CA GLU A 296 20.56 -6.96 -18.65
C GLU A 296 21.89 -7.36 -18.00
N LEU A 297 21.82 -8.22 -16.98
CA LEU A 297 22.97 -8.82 -16.32
C LEU A 297 23.06 -10.30 -16.72
N ASN A 298 24.26 -10.75 -17.07
CA ASN A 298 24.55 -12.11 -17.55
C ASN A 298 25.57 -12.82 -16.64
N GLY A 299 25.37 -12.72 -15.33
CA GLY A 299 26.23 -13.33 -14.31
C GLY A 299 27.45 -12.48 -13.91
N ASN A 300 27.59 -11.26 -14.42
CA ASN A 300 28.70 -10.35 -14.11
C ASN A 300 28.20 -9.07 -13.43
N SER A 301 29.06 -8.46 -12.61
CA SER A 301 28.80 -7.11 -12.08
C SER A 301 28.85 -6.06 -13.18
N LYS A 302 28.18 -4.93 -12.97
CA LYS A 302 28.13 -3.84 -13.95
C LYS A 302 27.93 -2.49 -13.28
N ASN A 303 28.68 -1.49 -13.73
CA ASN A 303 28.43 -0.09 -13.38
C ASN A 303 27.42 0.49 -14.35
N VAL A 304 26.24 0.87 -13.84
CA VAL A 304 25.23 1.62 -14.60
C VAL A 304 25.48 3.10 -14.37
N VAL A 305 25.66 3.86 -15.46
CA VAL A 305 25.96 5.28 -15.40
C VAL A 305 24.78 6.06 -15.95
N LEU A 306 24.13 6.84 -15.09
CA LEU A 306 22.91 7.58 -15.41
C LEU A 306 23.19 9.08 -15.33
N PRO A 307 23.06 9.84 -16.44
CA PRO A 307 23.29 11.27 -16.42
C PRO A 307 22.19 11.98 -15.63
N ARG A 308 22.56 12.99 -14.86
CA ARG A 308 21.59 13.85 -14.19
C ARG A 308 20.93 14.77 -15.22
N PRO A 309 19.58 14.76 -15.34
CA PRO A 309 18.89 15.67 -16.25
C PRO A 309 19.02 17.11 -15.75
N VAL A 310 18.98 18.09 -16.68
CA VAL A 310 19.12 19.53 -16.35
C VAL A 310 18.04 19.98 -15.37
N GLU A 311 16.86 19.38 -15.48
CA GLU A 311 15.71 19.59 -14.60
C GLU A 311 15.98 19.22 -13.14
N ALA A 312 16.96 18.35 -12.89
CA ALA A 312 17.39 17.96 -11.56
C ALA A 312 18.52 18.84 -11.00
N PHE A 313 19.03 19.87 -11.68
CA PHE A 313 20.23 20.60 -11.21
C PHE A 313 20.04 21.34 -9.88
N ALA A 314 18.79 21.68 -9.53
CA ALA A 314 18.44 22.22 -8.21
C ALA A 314 18.37 21.17 -7.09
N ALA A 315 18.35 19.87 -7.43
CA ALA A 315 18.25 18.79 -6.45
C ALA A 315 19.44 18.78 -5.47
N ASN A 316 19.18 18.51 -4.20
CA ASN A 316 20.20 18.26 -3.19
C ASN A 316 20.26 16.79 -2.73
N ARG A 317 19.31 15.96 -3.19
CA ARG A 317 19.26 14.52 -2.93
C ARG A 317 18.76 13.72 -4.14
N ALA A 318 19.06 12.43 -4.13
CA ALA A 318 18.55 11.47 -5.09
C ALA A 318 18.22 10.14 -4.41
N ILE A 319 17.17 9.47 -4.90
CA ILE A 319 16.83 8.10 -4.52
C ILE A 319 17.12 7.21 -5.71
N VAL A 320 18.01 6.25 -5.52
CA VAL A 320 18.35 5.22 -6.51
C VAL A 320 17.57 3.97 -6.20
N ARG A 321 16.91 3.41 -7.22
CA ARG A 321 16.15 2.17 -7.17
C ARG A 321 16.66 1.20 -8.22
N VAL A 322 16.87 -0.03 -7.82
CA VAL A 322 17.12 -1.16 -8.70
C VAL A 322 15.89 -2.04 -8.66
N LEU A 323 15.22 -2.19 -9.80
CA LEU A 323 14.02 -3.00 -9.97
C LEU A 323 14.36 -4.22 -10.80
N ASN A 324 13.90 -5.39 -10.41
CA ASN A 324 13.94 -6.57 -11.26
C ASN A 324 12.73 -6.55 -12.18
N MET A 325 12.95 -6.62 -13.49
CA MET A 325 11.88 -6.46 -14.47
C MET A 325 11.06 -7.72 -14.68
N GLU A 326 11.53 -8.87 -14.21
CA GLU A 326 10.78 -10.13 -14.25
C GLU A 326 9.85 -10.26 -13.05
N THR A 327 10.35 -9.89 -11.86
CA THR A 327 9.57 -9.98 -10.62
C THR A 327 8.86 -8.68 -10.27
N LEU A 328 9.23 -7.55 -10.88
CA LEU A 328 8.82 -6.19 -10.49
C LEU A 328 9.20 -5.79 -9.06
N GLY A 329 10.03 -6.61 -8.37
CA GLY A 329 10.50 -6.35 -7.02
C GLY A 329 11.60 -5.28 -6.97
N VAL A 330 11.64 -4.52 -5.87
CA VAL A 330 12.75 -3.60 -5.56
C VAL A 330 13.91 -4.41 -5.01
N GLU A 331 14.94 -4.60 -5.84
CA GLU A 331 16.19 -5.30 -5.50
C GLU A 331 17.05 -4.46 -4.56
N ALA A 332 17.12 -3.15 -4.81
CA ALA A 332 17.82 -2.21 -3.95
C ALA A 332 17.23 -0.80 -4.00
N GLU A 333 17.33 -0.09 -2.88
CA GLU A 333 16.95 1.30 -2.76
C GLU A 333 17.96 2.03 -1.85
N GLU A 334 18.52 3.14 -2.32
CA GLU A 334 19.52 3.93 -1.61
C GLU A 334 19.23 5.42 -1.79
N GLU A 335 19.31 6.19 -0.70
CA GLU A 335 19.26 7.65 -0.75
C GLU A 335 20.69 8.21 -0.68
N ILE A 336 21.00 9.15 -1.56
CA ILE A 336 22.28 9.85 -1.60
C ILE A 336 22.08 11.36 -1.65
N PHE A 337 23.05 12.09 -1.13
CA PHE A 337 23.16 13.53 -1.37
C PHE A 337 23.81 13.78 -2.73
N VAL A 338 23.30 14.76 -3.47
CA VAL A 338 23.86 15.18 -4.76
C VAL A 338 24.24 16.64 -4.74
N HIS A 339 25.28 17.01 -5.48
CA HIS A 339 25.78 18.37 -5.50
C HIS A 339 24.75 19.32 -6.11
N GLN A 340 24.34 20.36 -5.38
CA GLN A 340 23.46 21.38 -5.93
C GLN A 340 24.25 22.34 -6.83
N PHE A 341 23.79 22.54 -8.07
CA PHE A 341 24.41 23.53 -8.97
C PHE A 341 23.96 24.93 -8.56
N LYS A 342 24.84 25.66 -7.83
CA LYS A 342 24.54 26.94 -7.15
C LYS A 342 23.97 28.06 -8.03
N ASP A 343 24.19 28.00 -9.35
CA ASP A 343 23.75 29.04 -10.28
C ASP A 343 22.43 28.69 -11.01
N PHE A 344 21.78 27.58 -10.64
CA PHE A 344 20.53 27.16 -11.28
C PHE A 344 19.30 27.80 -10.61
N ASP A 345 18.68 28.73 -11.31
CA ASP A 345 17.41 29.37 -10.91
C ASP A 345 16.22 28.42 -11.18
N GLU A 346 15.87 27.61 -10.17
CA GLU A 346 14.79 26.62 -10.23
C GLU A 346 13.44 27.25 -10.62
N ASP A 347 13.09 28.38 -10.00
CA ASP A 347 11.81 29.06 -10.21
C ASP A 347 11.66 29.51 -11.66
N ARG A 348 12.72 30.09 -12.22
CA ARG A 348 12.72 30.53 -13.62
C ARG A 348 12.66 29.37 -14.60
N PHE A 349 13.32 28.26 -14.29
CA PHE A 349 13.28 27.05 -15.10
C PHE A 349 11.88 26.41 -15.10
N LEU A 350 11.30 26.22 -13.90
CA LEU A 350 9.96 25.67 -13.74
C LEU A 350 8.88 26.56 -14.36
N LEU A 351 9.04 27.89 -14.28
CA LEU A 351 8.14 28.84 -14.95
C LEU A 351 8.20 28.68 -16.48
N LYS A 352 9.39 28.44 -17.05
CA LYS A 352 9.55 28.13 -18.48
C LYS A 352 8.90 26.80 -18.85
N GLN A 353 9.12 25.74 -18.07
CA GLN A 353 8.47 24.43 -18.24
C GLN A 353 6.94 24.54 -18.22
N LYS A 354 6.36 25.21 -17.21
CA LYS A 354 4.91 25.47 -17.13
C LYS A 354 4.39 26.26 -18.33
N ARG A 355 5.18 27.18 -18.89
CA ARG A 355 4.82 27.93 -20.11
C ARG A 355 4.86 27.05 -21.37
N MET A 356 5.77 26.08 -21.44
CA MET A 356 5.88 25.13 -22.55
C MET A 356 4.84 24.00 -22.49
N GLN A 357 4.41 23.60 -21.28
CA GLN A 357 3.38 22.59 -21.06
C GLN A 357 1.95 23.13 -21.17
N LYS A 358 1.74 24.45 -21.20
CA LYS A 358 0.43 25.00 -21.58
C LYS A 358 0.18 24.61 -23.04
N PRO A 359 -0.91 23.88 -23.35
CA PRO A 359 -1.26 23.65 -24.74
C PRO A 359 -1.35 25.02 -25.41
N ILE A 360 -0.65 25.19 -26.54
CA ILE A 360 -0.85 26.37 -27.38
C ILE A 360 -2.27 26.22 -27.91
N LEU A 361 -3.21 26.79 -27.16
CA LEU A 361 -4.58 26.89 -27.60
C LEU A 361 -4.54 27.69 -28.90
N PRO A 362 -5.15 27.17 -29.98
CA PRO A 362 -5.26 27.92 -31.22
C PRO A 362 -5.86 29.30 -30.93
N LYS A 363 -5.28 30.34 -31.53
CA LYS A 363 -5.62 31.75 -31.25
C LYS A 363 -7.06 32.10 -31.60
N SER A 364 -7.73 31.24 -32.38
CA SER A 364 -9.12 31.38 -32.77
C SER A 364 -9.77 29.99 -32.97
N LYS A 365 -11.11 29.94 -32.95
CA LYS A 365 -11.86 28.72 -33.31
C LYS A 365 -11.54 28.23 -34.73
N ILE A 366 -11.21 29.15 -35.64
CA ILE A 366 -10.83 28.84 -37.03
C ILE A 366 -9.47 28.14 -37.09
N ASP A 367 -8.50 28.58 -36.28
CA ASP A 367 -7.19 27.94 -36.17
C ASP A 367 -7.28 26.56 -35.50
N ALA A 368 -8.25 26.37 -34.61
CA ALA A 368 -8.54 25.08 -33.99
C ALA A 368 -9.06 24.08 -35.03
N ALA A 369 -10.07 24.51 -35.81
CA ALA A 369 -10.69 23.70 -36.83
C ALA A 369 -9.68 23.27 -37.91
N LYS A 370 -8.84 24.20 -38.38
CA LYS A 370 -7.74 23.90 -39.32
C LYS A 370 -6.70 22.93 -38.77
N LYS A 371 -6.33 23.06 -37.50
CA LYS A 371 -5.26 22.26 -36.88
C LYS A 371 -5.71 20.83 -36.53
N TYR A 372 -6.98 20.66 -36.17
CA TYR A 372 -7.52 19.37 -35.70
C TYR A 372 -8.46 18.69 -36.70
N GLY A 373 -8.56 19.21 -37.93
CA GLY A 373 -9.20 18.52 -39.05
C GLY A 373 -10.71 18.72 -39.17
N ASP A 374 -11.30 19.61 -38.37
CA ASP A 374 -12.68 20.04 -38.58
C ASP A 374 -12.70 21.00 -39.76
N ASN A 375 -13.25 20.57 -40.89
CA ASN A 375 -13.52 21.44 -42.02
C ASN A 375 -14.83 22.17 -41.73
N PRO A 376 -14.84 23.47 -41.36
CA PRO A 376 -16.11 24.15 -41.13
C PRO A 376 -16.81 24.28 -42.49
N SER A 377 -17.91 23.53 -42.67
CA SER A 377 -18.80 23.76 -43.80
C SER A 377 -19.35 25.18 -43.71
N ASN A 378 -19.35 25.88 -44.84
CA ASN A 378 -19.69 27.30 -45.05
C ASN A 378 -21.13 27.72 -44.68
N SER A 379 -21.79 27.09 -43.71
CA SER A 379 -23.22 27.28 -43.43
C SER A 379 -23.55 28.11 -42.18
N GLU A 380 -22.58 28.57 -41.39
CA GLU A 380 -22.87 29.40 -40.22
C GLU A 380 -21.98 30.65 -40.15
N ILE A 381 -22.27 31.60 -41.04
CA ILE A 381 -22.02 33.02 -40.79
C ILE A 381 -23.39 33.71 -40.90
N LYS A 382 -23.99 34.03 -39.75
CA LYS A 382 -24.93 35.13 -39.57
C LYS A 382 -24.59 35.85 -38.27
#